data_AF-A0A226QP25-F1
#
_entry.id   AF-A0A226QP25-F1
#
_cell.length_a   1.000
_cell.length_b   1.000
_cell.length_c   1.000
_cell.angle_alpha   90.00
_cell.angle_beta   90.00
_cell.angle_gamma   90.00
#
_symmetry.space_group_name_H-M   'P 1'
#
loop_
_entity.id
_entity.type
_entity.pdbx_description
1 polymer ?
#
loop_
_entity_poly.entity_id
_entity_poly.type
_entity_poly.pdbx_seq_one_letter_code
_entity_poly.pdbx_strand_id
1 'polypeptide(L)' 'MRSSYYDSKNKQESNRARENKELTEKIKEIHLKSSKRYGAPKIHEALKKASYVVSEKRVQRLMKKAGIRSIITKK' A
#
# COMPACT_ATOMS: atom_id res chain seq x y z
N MET A 1 20.13 8.51 -5.15
CA MET A 1 18.65 8.41 -5.27
C MET A 1 18.29 7.03 -5.80
N ARG A 2 17.62 6.16 -5.05
CA ARG A 2 17.21 4.84 -5.56
C ARG A 2 15.98 4.32 -4.81
N SER A 3 14.81 4.52 -5.40
CA SER A 3 13.62 3.73 -5.06
C SER A 3 13.38 2.78 -6.23
N SER A 4 14.17 1.70 -6.30
CA SER A 4 13.82 0.54 -7.11
C SER A 4 12.62 -0.14 -6.45
N TYR A 5 11.42 0.14 -6.94
CA TYR A 5 10.15 -0.27 -6.31
C TYR A 5 9.25 -1.06 -7.25
N TYR A 6 9.81 -2.05 -7.93
CA TYR A 6 9.00 -3.04 -8.67
C TYR A 6 9.65 -4.40 -8.57
N ASP A 7 9.28 -5.18 -7.55
CA ASP A 7 9.43 -6.63 -7.65
C ASP A 7 8.36 -7.34 -6.81
N SER A 8 7.10 -7.25 -7.26
CA SER A 8 6.07 -8.18 -6.82
C SER A 8 6.09 -9.40 -7.75
N LYS A 9 7.06 -10.28 -7.55
CA LYS A 9 7.08 -11.61 -8.18
C LYS A 9 6.07 -12.54 -7.50
N ASN A 10 5.33 -13.27 -8.34
CA ASN A 10 4.53 -14.48 -8.07
C ASN A 10 3.19 -14.24 -7.35
N LYS A 11 2.05 -14.78 -7.76
CA LYS A 11 1.75 -15.93 -8.65
C LYS A 11 0.25 -15.84 -9.00
N GLN A 12 -0.08 -16.15 -10.26
CA GLN A 12 -1.42 -16.48 -10.79
C GLN A 12 -2.44 -15.33 -10.93
N GLU A 13 -2.66 -14.92 -12.18
CA GLU A 13 -3.71 -13.99 -12.60
C GLU A 13 -5.09 -14.55 -12.26
N SER A 14 -5.72 -13.94 -11.27
CA SER A 14 -7.11 -14.15 -10.90
C SER A 14 -7.69 -12.75 -10.64
N ASN A 15 -9.00 -12.53 -10.76
CA ASN A 15 -9.62 -11.19 -10.59
C ASN A 15 -9.11 -10.45 -9.33
N ARG A 16 -8.84 -11.21 -8.26
CA ARG A 16 -8.26 -10.72 -7.01
C ARG A 16 -6.87 -10.09 -7.15
N ALA A 17 -6.05 -10.52 -8.10
CA ALA A 17 -4.73 -9.96 -8.37
C ALA A 17 -4.83 -8.56 -8.99
N ARG A 18 -5.78 -8.35 -9.91
CA ARG A 18 -6.05 -7.02 -10.50
C ARG A 18 -6.52 -6.04 -9.42
N GLU A 19 -7.51 -6.43 -8.63
CA GLU A 19 -7.98 -5.61 -7.51
C GLU A 19 -6.87 -5.31 -6.50
N ASN A 20 -6.02 -6.30 -6.17
CA ASN A 20 -4.90 -6.07 -5.27
C ASN A 20 -3.86 -5.12 -5.87
N LYS A 21 -3.66 -5.13 -7.19
CA LYS A 21 -2.75 -4.22 -7.90
C LYS A 21 -3.28 -2.79 -7.85
N GLU A 22 -4.54 -2.58 -8.22
CA GLU A 22 -5.21 -1.28 -8.16
C GLU A 22 -5.18 -0.71 -6.74
N LEU A 23 -5.50 -1.55 -5.74
CA LEU A 23 -5.48 -1.14 -4.34
C LEU A 23 -4.05 -0.81 -3.86
N THR A 24 -3.05 -1.55 -4.32
CA THR A 24 -1.64 -1.27 -4.02
C THR A 24 -1.19 0.05 -4.63
N GLU A 25 -1.61 0.36 -5.86
CA GLU A 25 -1.33 1.65 -6.51
C GLU A 25 -1.97 2.80 -5.73
N LYS A 26 -3.21 2.63 -5.27
CA LYS A 26 -3.88 3.65 -4.45
C LYS A 26 -3.20 3.86 -3.10
N ILE A 27 -2.80 2.78 -2.44
CA ILE A 27 -1.98 2.81 -1.21
C ILE A 27 -0.70 3.61 -1.46
N LYS A 28 -0.01 3.38 -2.58
CA LYS A 28 1.21 4.12 -2.95
C LYS A 28 0.95 5.60 -3.19
N GLU A 29 -0.11 5.94 -3.91
CA GLU A 29 -0.49 7.34 -4.20
C GLU A 29 -0.76 8.12 -2.91
N ILE A 30 -1.58 7.54 -2.01
CA ILE A 30 -1.87 8.13 -0.69
C ILE A 30 -0.59 8.27 0.13
N HIS A 31 0.23 7.20 0.17
CA HIS A 31 1.48 7.22 0.91
C HIS A 31 2.45 8.28 0.39
N LEU A 32 2.55 8.47 -0.94
CA LEU A 32 3.38 9.49 -1.56
C LEU A 32 2.84 10.91 -1.31
N LYS A 33 1.52 11.11 -1.46
CA LYS A 33 0.85 12.38 -1.14
C LYS A 33 1.06 12.81 0.31
N SER A 34 1.15 11.85 1.22
CA SER A 34 1.41 12.10 2.64
C SER A 34 2.90 12.09 3.00
N SER A 35 3.79 12.32 2.02
CA SER A 35 5.25 12.34 2.18
C SER A 35 5.79 11.10 2.90
N LYS A 36 5.21 9.92 2.62
CA LYS A 36 5.57 8.62 3.20
C LYS A 36 5.45 8.53 4.74
N ARG A 37 4.83 9.54 5.38
CA ARG A 37 4.62 9.59 6.83
C ARG A 37 3.54 8.60 7.28
N TYR A 38 2.58 8.31 6.42
CA TYR A 38 1.43 7.51 6.80
C TYR A 38 1.78 6.02 6.81
N GLY A 39 1.61 5.40 7.98
CA GLY A 39 1.63 3.95 8.15
C GLY A 39 0.30 3.31 7.77
N ALA A 40 0.22 1.99 7.98
CA ALA A 40 -0.98 1.19 7.71
C ALA A 40 -2.31 1.74 8.28
N PRO A 41 -2.39 2.20 9.54
CA PRO A 41 -3.66 2.73 10.08
C PRO A 41 -4.11 3.99 9.34
N LYS A 42 -3.21 4.94 9.04
CA LYS A 42 -3.55 6.18 8.35
C LYS A 42 -3.92 5.95 6.88
N ILE A 43 -3.24 5.01 6.22
CA ILE A 43 -3.60 4.60 4.86
C ILE A 43 -4.95 3.89 4.85
N HIS A 44 -5.25 3.05 5.84
CA HIS A 44 -6.56 2.42 5.97
C HIS A 44 -7.68 3.46 6.14
N GLU A 45 -7.49 4.47 7.01
CA GLU A 45 -8.43 5.57 7.15
C GLU A 45 -8.63 6.34 5.83
N ALA A 46 -7.55 6.63 5.10
CA ALA A 46 -7.62 7.32 3.82
C ALA A 46 -8.33 6.50 2.73
N LEU A 47 -8.10 5.18 2.69
CA LEU A 47 -8.81 4.27 1.81
C LEU A 47 -10.30 4.20 2.16
N LYS A 48 -10.64 4.14 3.45
CA LYS A 48 -12.03 4.17 3.92
C LYS A 48 -12.73 5.47 3.51
N LYS A 49 -12.04 6.62 3.58
CA LYS A 49 -12.53 7.92 3.08
C LYS A 49 -12.71 7.94 1.57
N ALA A 50 -11.89 7.20 0.83
CA ALA A 50 -12.01 7.04 -0.62
C ALA A 50 -13.00 5.92 -1.02
N SER A 51 -13.90 5.52 -0.11
CA SER A 51 -14.92 4.48 -0.30
C SER A 51 -14.39 3.07 -0.61
N TYR A 52 -13.13 2.77 -0.25
CA TYR A 52 -12.58 1.43 -0.34
C TYR A 52 -12.88 0.63 0.94
N VAL A 53 -13.64 -0.46 0.81
CA VAL A 53 -13.94 -1.38 1.91
C VAL A 53 -12.83 -2.42 2.01
N VAL A 54 -11.76 -2.07 2.71
CA VAL A 54 -10.60 -2.96 2.89
C VAL A 54 -10.21 -3.04 4.35
N SER A 55 -10.00 -4.26 4.86
CA SER A 55 -9.57 -4.46 6.25
C SER A 55 -8.16 -3.93 6.47
N GLU A 56 -7.87 -3.42 7.67
CA GLU A 56 -6.53 -2.96 8.04
C GLU A 56 -5.47 -4.04 7.82
N LYS A 57 -5.76 -5.31 8.17
CA LYS A 57 -4.87 -6.46 7.90
C LYS A 57 -4.56 -6.64 6.40
N ARG A 58 -5.51 -6.33 5.51
CA ARG A 58 -5.31 -6.40 4.05
C ARG A 58 -4.37 -5.28 3.60
N VAL A 59 -4.56 -4.06 4.14
CA VAL A 59 -3.66 -2.92 3.90
C VAL A 59 -2.25 -3.23 4.39
N GLN A 60 -2.09 -3.72 5.62
CA GLN A 60 -0.79 -4.13 6.17
C GLN A 60 -0.09 -5.18 5.31
N ARG A 61 -0.81 -6.21 4.85
CA ARG A 61 -0.27 -7.26 3.97
C ARG A 61 0.15 -6.68 2.61
N LEU A 62 -0.66 -5.80 2.02
CA LEU A 62 -0.33 -5.17 0.74
C LEU A 62 0.84 -4.20 0.87
N MET A 63 0.91 -3.42 1.94
CA MET A 63 2.07 -2.58 2.26
C MET A 63 3.33 -3.43 2.41
N LYS A 64 3.27 -4.54 3.17
CA LYS A 64 4.41 -5.46 3.34
C LYS A 64 4.83 -6.08 2.01
N LYS A 65 3.88 -6.54 1.18
CA LYS A 65 4.15 -7.08 -0.17
C LYS A 65 4.71 -6.04 -1.12
N ALA A 66 4.22 -4.81 -1.04
CA ALA A 66 4.67 -3.70 -1.87
C ALA A 66 5.97 -3.08 -1.36
N GLY A 67 6.52 -3.56 -0.24
CA GLY A 67 7.71 -3.00 0.41
C GLY A 67 7.48 -1.61 1.01
N ILE A 68 6.24 -1.13 1.12
CA ILE A 68 5.92 0.20 1.61
C ILE A 68 6.15 0.22 3.12
N ARG A 69 7.17 0.96 3.53
CA ARG A 69 7.52 1.19 4.93
C ARG A 69 7.30 2.66 5.24
N SER A 70 6.76 2.94 6.42
CA SER A 70 6.71 4.31 6.94
C SER A 70 8.15 4.82 7.04
N ILE A 71 8.45 5.97 6.43
CA ILE A 71 9.78 6.60 6.56
C ILE A 71 9.97 7.31 7.90
N ILE A 72 9.02 7.17 8.84
CA ILE A 72 9.25 7.58 10.22
C ILE A 72 10.25 6.60 10.83
N THR A 73 11.52 6.80 10.51
CA THR A 73 12.63 6.27 11.30
C THR A 73 12.56 7.00 12.63
N LYS A 74 12.19 6.32 13.72
CA LYS A 74 12.59 6.81 15.05
C LYS A 74 14.11 6.95 14.99
N LYS A 75 14.59 8.18 15.07
CA LYS A 75 15.99 8.46 15.41
C LYS A 75 16.17 8.19 16.90
#